data_AF-A0A3S4QWL1-F1
#
_entry.id   AF-A0A3S4QWL1-F1
#
_cell.length_a   1.000
_cell.length_b   1.000
_cell.length_c   1.000
_cell.angle_alpha   90.00
_cell.angle_beta   90.00
_cell.angle_gamma   90.00
#
_symmetry.space_group_name_H-M   'P 1'
#
loop_
_entity.id
_entity.type
_entity.pdbx_description
1 polymer ?
#
loop_
_entity_poly.entity_id
_entity_poly.type
_entity_poly.pdbx_seq_one_letter_code
_entity_poly.pdbx_strand_id
1 'polypeptide(L)'
;MHLYRNKDHIQEILNKWEQIDDEIWAKIICMELNRRVAKAYARAPVITVNGSTIGFDGYRVGLRGFENPKREACTKEALELINDGIKLKMDESGNILIKRLTKCEVFVKPWGDRKLSNSIGKEIDENGKLEMEKASILFDMKKFHANIGQELKCAYPDRKNLESQCITCIAFGADRPDLLAIPSWIMIINVVALELVKCKLPPIRHRVPKFVSIFDVKSMQKELAAKIIDCDEKHLVHFEEKKESRIEETKKESPKLKEKSDEQEKKLLKILVKADQDKDESQKTSSSNGKGKI
;
A
#
# COMPACT_ATOMS: atom_id res chain seq x y z
N MET A 1 23.24 12.54 -13.00
CA MET A 1 23.82 11.25 -12.52
C MET A 1 22.94 10.46 -11.55
N HIS A 2 21.72 10.90 -11.16
CA HIS A 2 20.90 10.26 -10.11
C HIS A 2 19.73 9.39 -10.63
N LEU A 3 19.56 9.27 -11.94
CA LEU A 3 18.47 8.53 -12.59
C LEU A 3 18.73 7.02 -12.78
N TYR A 4 19.95 6.53 -12.54
CA TYR A 4 20.32 5.15 -12.89
C TYR A 4 19.92 4.09 -11.86
N ARG A 5 19.68 4.45 -10.59
CA ARG A 5 19.39 3.47 -9.53
C ARG A 5 17.92 3.02 -9.46
N ASN A 6 17.04 3.71 -10.17
CA ASN A 6 15.59 3.60 -9.99
C ASN A 6 14.88 2.84 -11.11
N LYS A 7 15.52 2.72 -12.29
CA LYS A 7 15.09 1.76 -13.32
C LYS A 7 15.03 0.35 -12.74
N ASP A 8 15.89 0.03 -11.78
CA ASP A 8 15.99 -1.26 -11.12
C ASP A 8 14.66 -1.71 -10.49
N HIS A 9 13.83 -0.82 -9.97
CA HIS A 9 12.65 -1.23 -9.20
C HIS A 9 11.46 -1.64 -10.05
N ILE A 10 11.16 -0.85 -11.09
CA ILE A 10 10.15 -1.20 -12.08
C ILE A 10 10.64 -2.43 -12.86
N GLN A 11 11.90 -2.44 -13.31
CA GLN A 11 12.45 -3.59 -14.03
C GLN A 11 12.49 -4.85 -13.15
N GLU A 12 12.77 -4.74 -11.84
CA GLU A 12 12.68 -5.87 -10.90
C GLU A 12 11.25 -6.43 -10.83
N ILE A 13 10.23 -5.57 -10.80
CA ILE A 13 8.83 -6.01 -10.83
C ILE A 13 8.50 -6.68 -12.17
N LEU A 14 8.86 -6.04 -13.29
CA LEU A 14 8.58 -6.57 -14.63
C LEU A 14 9.29 -7.89 -14.90
N ASN A 15 10.54 -8.05 -14.47
CA ASN A 15 11.33 -9.27 -14.64
C ASN A 15 10.81 -10.43 -13.79
N LYS A 16 10.17 -10.13 -12.66
CA LYS A 16 9.59 -11.12 -11.74
C LYS A 16 8.07 -11.19 -11.84
N TRP A 17 7.47 -10.62 -12.89
CA TRP A 17 6.01 -10.44 -12.97
C TRP A 17 5.25 -11.75 -12.77
N GLU A 18 5.66 -12.81 -13.48
CA GLU A 18 5.02 -14.14 -13.40
C GLU A 18 5.24 -14.85 -12.05
N GLN A 19 6.12 -14.31 -11.20
CA GLN A 19 6.40 -14.82 -9.85
C GLN A 19 5.73 -13.96 -8.76
N ILE A 20 5.14 -12.82 -9.14
CA ILE A 20 4.39 -11.97 -8.22
C ILE A 20 3.00 -12.59 -8.11
N ASP A 21 2.61 -12.82 -6.86
CA ASP A 21 1.28 -13.29 -6.49
C ASP A 21 0.22 -12.23 -6.82
N ASP A 22 -0.85 -12.64 -7.50
CA ASP A 22 -1.93 -11.77 -8.00
C ASP A 22 -2.63 -10.97 -6.90
N GLU A 23 -2.53 -11.41 -5.64
CA GLU A 23 -3.09 -10.67 -4.49
C GLU A 23 -2.26 -9.43 -4.11
N ILE A 24 -1.05 -9.30 -4.64
CA ILE A 24 -0.15 -8.18 -4.32
C ILE A 24 -0.53 -6.95 -5.13
N TRP A 25 -1.09 -5.96 -4.46
CA TRP A 25 -1.51 -4.72 -5.11
C TRP A 25 -0.45 -3.60 -5.08
N ALA A 26 0.50 -3.65 -4.14
CA ALA A 26 1.61 -2.70 -4.10
C ALA A 26 2.91 -3.29 -3.57
N LYS A 27 4.03 -2.71 -4.04
CA LYS A 27 5.36 -2.90 -3.45
C LYS A 27 5.77 -1.62 -2.74
N ILE A 28 6.08 -1.75 -1.45
CA ILE A 28 6.55 -0.65 -0.61
C ILE A 28 8.05 -0.82 -0.38
N ILE A 29 8.83 0.21 -0.66
CA ILE A 29 10.27 0.23 -0.44
C ILE A 29 10.57 1.29 0.61
N CYS A 30 11.14 0.87 1.73
CA CYS A 30 11.51 1.78 2.81
C CYS A 30 12.91 2.33 2.56
N MET A 31 13.06 3.65 2.72
CA MET A 31 14.27 4.38 2.39
C MET A 31 14.72 5.24 3.57
N GLU A 32 16.02 5.23 3.80
CA GLU A 32 16.71 6.18 4.68
C GLU A 32 17.74 6.92 3.84
N LEU A 33 17.53 8.21 3.60
CA LEU A 33 18.32 9.00 2.66
C LEU A 33 18.36 8.30 1.28
N ASN A 34 19.55 7.93 0.81
CA ASN A 34 19.78 7.23 -0.46
C ASN A 34 19.94 5.71 -0.30
N ARG A 35 19.54 5.14 0.85
CA ARG A 35 19.67 3.70 1.16
C ARG A 35 18.31 3.04 1.25
N ARG A 36 18.17 1.91 0.56
CA ARG A 36 17.05 0.98 0.70
C ARG A 36 17.27 0.17 1.96
N VAL A 37 16.33 0.22 2.91
CA VAL A 37 16.43 -0.53 4.18
C VAL A 37 15.52 -1.75 4.18
N ALA A 38 14.38 -1.71 3.49
CA ALA A 38 13.45 -2.83 3.42
C ALA A 38 12.57 -2.80 2.16
N LYS A 39 11.97 -3.96 1.87
CA LYS A 39 10.90 -4.13 0.87
C LYS A 39 9.74 -4.87 1.53
N ALA A 40 8.53 -4.44 1.26
CA ALA A 40 7.30 -5.09 1.69
C ALA A 40 6.34 -5.21 0.50
N TYR A 41 5.59 -6.31 0.44
CA TYR A 41 4.60 -6.57 -0.59
C TYR A 41 3.23 -6.56 0.05
N ALA A 42 2.39 -5.59 -0.33
CA ALA A 42 1.07 -5.38 0.24
C ALA A 42 0.05 -6.30 -0.42
N ARG A 43 -0.54 -7.19 0.39
CA ARG A 43 -1.69 -8.02 0.02
C ARG A 43 -2.98 -7.55 0.69
N ALA A 44 -2.89 -7.23 1.99
CA ALA A 44 -4.03 -6.74 2.74
C ALA A 44 -4.57 -5.42 2.15
N PRO A 45 -5.89 -5.24 2.02
CA PRO A 45 -6.47 -4.01 1.45
C PRO A 45 -6.09 -2.75 2.21
N VAL A 46 -5.75 -2.89 3.49
CA VAL A 46 -5.29 -1.81 4.37
C VAL A 46 -3.89 -2.14 4.88
N ILE A 47 -2.96 -1.21 4.68
CA ILE A 47 -1.59 -1.29 5.20
C ILE A 47 -1.32 -0.07 6.07
N THR A 48 -0.78 -0.28 7.26
CA THR A 48 -0.34 0.82 8.13
C THR A 48 1.17 0.95 8.07
N VAL A 49 1.70 2.14 7.83
CA VAL A 49 3.14 2.41 7.90
C VAL A 49 3.39 3.32 9.09
N ASN A 50 4.16 2.90 10.08
CA ASN A 50 4.31 3.61 11.34
C ASN A 50 5.74 3.57 11.88
N GLY A 51 5.97 4.21 13.03
CA GLY A 51 7.25 4.25 13.73
C GLY A 51 7.47 3.07 14.69
N SER A 52 6.73 1.96 14.55
CA SER A 52 6.91 0.80 15.43
C SER A 52 8.22 0.06 15.14
N THR A 53 8.68 -0.72 16.11
CA THR A 53 9.85 -1.60 15.98
C THR A 53 9.51 -2.94 15.33
N ILE A 54 8.25 -3.16 14.95
CA ILE A 54 7.77 -4.37 14.28
C ILE A 54 7.93 -4.14 12.77
N GLY A 55 8.97 -4.74 12.16
CA GLY A 55 9.34 -4.52 10.76
C GLY A 55 8.19 -4.64 9.76
N PHE A 56 7.86 -5.86 9.30
CA PHE A 56 6.70 -6.10 8.43
C PHE A 56 5.96 -7.37 8.87
N ASP A 57 4.66 -7.25 9.15
CA ASP A 57 3.80 -8.36 9.62
C ASP A 57 2.67 -8.72 8.63
N GLY A 58 2.71 -8.17 7.41
CA GLY A 58 1.69 -8.38 6.37
C GLY A 58 0.64 -7.27 6.27
N TYR A 59 0.38 -6.55 7.35
CA TYR A 59 -0.61 -5.45 7.42
C TYR A 59 -0.05 -4.16 8.03
N ARG A 60 1.12 -4.21 8.66
CA ARG A 60 1.86 -3.09 9.22
C ARG A 60 3.31 -3.12 8.80
N VAL A 61 3.86 -1.94 8.52
CA VAL A 61 5.27 -1.68 8.23
C VAL A 61 5.80 -0.73 9.30
N GLY A 62 6.51 -1.25 10.29
CA GLY A 62 7.19 -0.48 11.33
C GLY A 62 8.60 -0.09 10.90
N LEU A 63 8.78 1.18 10.55
CA LEU A 63 10.02 1.69 9.96
C LEU A 63 11.23 1.57 10.89
N ARG A 64 11.03 1.60 12.21
CA ARG A 64 12.11 1.41 13.21
C ARG A 64 12.52 -0.05 13.36
N GLY A 65 11.72 -0.99 12.89
CA GLY A 65 11.99 -2.42 12.96
C GLY A 65 13.01 -2.93 11.95
N PHE A 66 13.42 -2.10 10.98
CA PHE A 66 14.47 -2.45 10.03
C PHE A 66 15.83 -1.97 10.51
N GLU A 67 16.86 -2.79 10.31
CA GLU A 67 18.23 -2.41 10.65
C GLU A 67 18.90 -1.67 9.48
N ASN A 68 19.68 -0.63 9.82
CA ASN A 68 20.55 0.05 8.87
C ASN A 68 21.90 0.36 9.55
N PRO A 69 22.98 -0.35 9.19
CA PRO A 69 24.31 -0.14 9.79
C PRO A 69 24.86 1.28 9.61
N LYS A 70 24.34 2.02 8.62
CA LYS A 70 24.77 3.38 8.29
C LYS A 70 23.69 4.41 8.64
N ARG A 71 22.85 4.12 9.64
CA ARG A 71 21.81 5.03 10.10
C ARG A 71 22.41 6.23 10.82
N GLU A 72 22.19 7.41 10.27
CA GLU A 72 22.63 8.69 10.84
C GLU A 72 21.75 9.11 12.04
N ALA A 73 22.27 10.00 12.89
CA ALA A 73 21.55 10.49 14.07
C ALA A 73 20.24 11.21 13.70
N CYS A 74 20.29 12.07 12.66
CA CYS A 74 19.11 12.78 12.16
C CYS A 74 18.00 11.82 11.67
N THR A 75 18.36 10.66 11.11
CA THR A 75 17.40 9.63 10.71
C THR A 75 16.78 8.94 11.93
N LYS A 76 17.54 8.70 13.00
CA LYS A 76 16.99 8.14 14.24
C LYS A 76 15.93 9.07 14.84
N GLU A 77 16.26 10.35 14.97
CA GLU A 77 15.34 11.38 15.46
C GLU A 77 14.07 11.47 14.60
N ALA A 78 14.23 11.50 13.26
CA ALA A 78 13.09 11.54 12.35
C ALA A 78 12.18 10.31 12.49
N LEU A 79 12.75 9.11 12.68
CA LEU A 79 11.99 7.88 12.86
C LEU A 79 11.19 7.85 14.17
N GLU A 80 11.69 8.49 15.24
CA GLU A 80 10.99 8.60 16.52
C GLU A 80 9.74 9.48 16.43
N LEU A 81 9.75 10.50 15.57
CA LEU A 81 8.60 11.39 15.37
C LEU A 81 7.43 10.72 14.63
N ILE A 82 7.68 9.62 13.90
CA ILE A 82 6.66 8.99 13.04
C ILE A 82 5.49 8.44 13.86
N ASN A 83 5.71 7.87 15.05
CA ASN A 83 4.64 7.35 15.92
C ASN A 83 3.59 6.51 15.16
N ASP A 84 2.33 6.93 15.10
CA ASP A 84 1.23 6.22 14.42
C ASP A 84 1.31 6.21 12.88
N GLY A 85 2.16 7.06 12.31
CA GLY A 85 2.45 7.17 10.88
C GLY A 85 1.24 7.44 9.98
N ILE A 86 1.05 6.57 8.99
CA ILE A 86 0.01 6.66 7.96
C ILE A 86 -0.74 5.34 7.80
N LYS A 87 -1.94 5.42 7.25
CA LYS A 87 -2.72 4.27 6.80
C LYS A 87 -2.99 4.40 5.30
N LEU A 88 -2.68 3.34 4.57
CA LEU A 88 -2.93 3.17 3.15
C LEU A 88 -4.10 2.21 2.99
N LYS A 89 -5.00 2.51 2.05
CA LYS A 89 -6.10 1.62 1.70
C LYS A 89 -6.30 1.61 0.19
N MET A 90 -6.30 0.43 -0.42
CA MET A 90 -6.78 0.27 -1.79
C MET A 90 -8.30 0.11 -1.79
N ASP A 91 -8.98 0.83 -2.68
CA ASP A 91 -10.42 0.66 -2.92
C ASP A 91 -10.72 -0.28 -4.09
N GLU A 92 -12.00 -0.55 -4.33
CA GLU A 92 -12.46 -1.46 -5.37
C GLU A 92 -12.20 -0.92 -6.79
N SER A 93 -12.01 0.39 -6.94
CA SER A 93 -11.69 1.04 -8.21
C SER A 93 -10.19 1.07 -8.49
N GLY A 94 -9.36 0.53 -7.59
CA GLY A 94 -7.90 0.58 -7.68
C GLY A 94 -7.29 1.92 -7.26
N ASN A 95 -8.07 2.86 -6.72
CA ASN A 95 -7.51 4.05 -6.09
C ASN A 95 -6.78 3.66 -4.81
N ILE A 96 -5.75 4.41 -4.48
CA ILE A 96 -5.07 4.27 -3.21
C ILE A 96 -5.41 5.50 -2.37
N LEU A 97 -6.05 5.27 -1.23
CA LEU A 97 -6.34 6.27 -0.22
C LEU A 97 -5.21 6.29 0.81
N ILE A 98 -4.91 7.49 1.31
CA ILE A 98 -3.97 7.70 2.40
C ILE A 98 -4.62 8.52 3.50
N LYS A 99 -4.38 8.14 4.75
CA LYS A 99 -4.76 8.90 5.94
C LYS A 99 -3.55 9.09 6.84
N ARG A 100 -3.21 10.33 7.17
CA ARG A 100 -2.17 10.65 8.15
C ARG A 100 -2.72 10.47 9.56
N LEU A 101 -2.01 9.71 10.38
CA LEU A 101 -2.34 9.46 11.79
C LEU A 101 -1.32 10.09 12.74
N THR A 102 -0.11 10.36 12.25
CA THR A 102 0.96 10.97 13.03
C THR A 102 0.85 12.48 13.16
N LYS A 103 1.32 13.00 14.30
CA LYS A 103 1.57 14.43 14.53
C LYS A 103 2.71 14.97 13.66
N CYS A 104 3.67 14.13 13.28
CA CYS A 104 4.74 14.49 12.35
C CYS A 104 4.17 14.89 10.99
N GLU A 105 4.78 15.87 10.32
CA GLU A 105 4.35 16.25 8.97
C GLU A 105 4.65 15.13 7.98
N VAL A 106 3.75 14.95 7.00
CA VAL A 106 3.89 13.94 5.96
C VAL A 106 3.66 14.59 4.60
N PHE A 107 4.60 14.36 3.69
CA PHE A 107 4.60 14.95 2.36
C PHE A 107 4.56 13.85 1.30
N VAL A 108 3.63 13.96 0.37
CA VAL A 108 3.52 13.12 -0.81
C VAL A 108 4.20 13.84 -1.97
N LYS A 109 5.02 13.10 -2.72
CA LYS A 109 5.75 13.59 -3.88
C LYS A 109 5.56 12.63 -5.04
N PRO A 110 5.28 13.13 -6.25
CA PRO A 110 5.31 12.29 -7.44
C PRO A 110 6.72 11.78 -7.67
N TRP A 111 6.84 10.61 -8.30
CA TRP A 111 8.11 10.11 -8.77
C TRP A 111 8.48 10.76 -10.11
N GLY A 112 9.70 11.29 -10.22
CA GLY A 112 10.19 11.92 -11.45
C GLY A 112 10.03 13.45 -11.47
N ASP A 113 10.11 14.04 -12.65
CA ASP A 113 10.00 15.49 -12.82
C ASP A 113 8.55 15.95 -12.62
N ARG A 114 8.33 16.99 -11.79
CA ARG A 114 7.00 17.59 -11.56
C ARG A 114 6.34 18.12 -12.82
N LYS A 115 7.10 18.35 -13.90
CA LYS A 115 6.58 18.77 -15.20
C LYS A 115 5.81 17.66 -15.93
N LEU A 116 6.02 16.41 -15.55
CA LEU A 116 5.32 15.28 -16.14
C LEU A 116 3.95 15.10 -15.50
N SER A 117 3.02 14.55 -16.27
CA SER A 117 1.71 14.15 -15.76
C SER A 117 1.87 13.20 -14.57
N ASN A 118 1.04 13.37 -13.54
CA ASN A 118 1.01 12.49 -12.38
C ASN A 118 -0.40 11.90 -12.16
N SER A 119 -0.48 10.88 -11.31
CA SER A 119 -1.74 10.23 -10.92
C SER A 119 -2.12 10.50 -9.47
N ILE A 120 -1.59 11.57 -8.87
CA ILE A 120 -1.93 11.96 -7.49
C ILE A 120 -3.28 12.67 -7.48
N GLY A 121 -4.08 12.41 -6.45
CA GLY A 121 -5.37 13.06 -6.25
C GLY A 121 -5.22 14.57 -6.07
N LYS A 122 -6.20 15.32 -6.58
CA LYS A 122 -6.14 16.78 -6.70
C LYS A 122 -5.81 17.50 -5.39
N GLU A 123 -6.37 17.03 -4.28
CA GLU A 123 -6.15 17.58 -2.94
C GLU A 123 -4.67 17.57 -2.51
N ILE A 124 -3.94 16.52 -2.90
CA ILE A 124 -2.53 16.34 -2.54
C ILE A 124 -1.62 17.02 -3.57
N ASP A 125 -2.03 17.04 -4.84
CA ASP A 125 -1.22 17.58 -5.95
C ASP A 125 -0.85 19.06 -5.75
N GLU A 126 -1.76 19.85 -5.17
CA GLU A 126 -1.59 21.29 -4.97
C GLU A 126 -0.57 21.62 -3.87
N ASN A 127 -0.63 20.93 -2.72
CA ASN A 127 0.16 21.28 -1.52
C ASN A 127 1.23 20.25 -1.16
N GLY A 128 1.15 19.03 -1.66
CA GLY A 128 2.01 17.89 -1.31
C GLY A 128 1.90 17.43 0.15
N LYS A 129 1.37 18.25 1.05
CA LYS A 129 1.28 18.00 2.49
C LYS A 129 -0.04 17.34 2.87
N LEU A 130 0.01 16.30 3.70
CA LEU A 130 -1.19 15.62 4.20
C LEU A 130 -1.75 16.31 5.45
N GLU A 131 -3.06 16.56 5.42
CA GLU A 131 -3.83 16.95 6.59
C GLU A 131 -3.95 15.77 7.57
N MET A 132 -3.86 16.06 8.88
CA MET A 132 -3.96 15.03 9.91
C MET A 132 -5.40 14.53 10.00
N GLU A 133 -5.57 13.21 10.14
CA GLU A 133 -6.84 12.48 10.26
C GLU A 133 -7.82 12.56 9.09
N LYS A 134 -7.53 13.36 8.07
CA LYS A 134 -8.26 13.40 6.80
C LYS A 134 -7.74 12.32 5.86
N ALA A 135 -8.67 11.63 5.22
CA ALA A 135 -8.34 10.70 4.14
C ALA A 135 -8.32 11.45 2.80
N SER A 136 -7.28 11.25 2.01
CA SER A 136 -7.12 11.84 0.68
C SER A 136 -6.69 10.78 -0.33
N ILE A 137 -6.91 11.04 -1.62
CA ILE A 137 -6.56 10.11 -2.70
C ILE A 137 -5.07 10.24 -3.03
N LEU A 138 -4.27 9.24 -2.64
CA LEU A 138 -2.84 9.15 -2.95
C LEU A 138 -2.59 8.83 -4.44
N PHE A 139 -3.40 7.94 -5.00
CA PHE A 139 -3.36 7.53 -6.39
C PHE A 139 -4.78 7.47 -6.94
N ASP A 140 -5.06 8.29 -7.95
CA ASP A 140 -6.35 8.39 -8.64
C ASP A 140 -6.28 7.54 -9.92
N MET A 141 -6.96 6.40 -9.88
CA MET A 141 -7.00 5.45 -10.99
C MET A 141 -7.73 6.05 -12.21
N LYS A 142 -8.73 6.90 -12.00
CA LYS A 142 -9.46 7.55 -13.10
C LYS A 142 -8.58 8.59 -13.81
N LYS A 143 -7.84 9.40 -13.05
CA LYS A 143 -6.82 10.31 -13.60
C LYS A 143 -5.77 9.53 -14.39
N PHE A 144 -5.32 8.40 -13.86
CA PHE A 144 -4.34 7.54 -14.54
C PHE A 144 -4.85 6.95 -15.85
N HIS A 145 -6.09 6.44 -15.90
CA HIS A 145 -6.71 5.97 -17.14
C HIS A 145 -6.77 7.07 -18.19
N ALA A 146 -7.11 8.31 -17.80
CA ALA A 146 -7.11 9.46 -18.70
C ALA A 146 -5.70 9.75 -19.23
N ASN A 147 -4.67 9.69 -18.37
CA ASN A 147 -3.27 9.90 -18.76
C ASN A 147 -2.80 8.83 -19.76
N ILE A 148 -3.15 7.55 -19.54
CA ILE A 148 -2.87 6.47 -20.50
C ILE A 148 -3.57 6.76 -21.84
N GLY A 149 -4.85 7.12 -21.81
CA GLY A 149 -5.62 7.43 -23.01
C GLY A 149 -5.08 8.62 -23.80
N GLN A 150 -4.46 9.60 -23.14
CA GLN A 150 -3.77 10.71 -23.78
C GLN A 150 -2.43 10.27 -24.39
N GLU A 151 -1.61 9.54 -23.64
CA GLU A 151 -0.32 9.03 -24.09
C GLU A 151 -0.45 8.13 -25.33
N LEU A 152 -1.49 7.29 -25.38
CA LEU A 152 -1.78 6.43 -26.53
C LEU A 152 -2.18 7.19 -27.80
N LYS A 153 -2.63 8.45 -27.67
CA LYS A 153 -2.94 9.32 -28.82
C LYS A 153 -1.71 10.05 -29.35
N CYS A 154 -0.61 10.07 -28.61
CA CYS A 154 0.64 10.68 -29.05
C CYS A 154 1.24 9.90 -30.24
N ALA A 155 1.94 10.61 -31.14
CA ALA A 155 2.65 9.98 -32.25
C ALA A 155 3.76 9.02 -31.77
N TYR A 156 4.34 9.30 -30.61
CA TYR A 156 5.36 8.49 -29.96
C TYR A 156 5.00 8.32 -28.47
N PRO A 157 4.18 7.32 -28.12
CA PRO A 157 3.78 7.09 -26.74
C PRO A 157 5.00 6.77 -25.85
N ASP A 158 5.18 7.52 -24.77
CA ASP A 158 6.24 7.28 -23.80
C ASP A 158 5.78 6.39 -22.65
N ARG A 159 6.06 5.10 -22.78
CA ARG A 159 5.80 4.11 -21.73
C ARG A 159 6.50 4.45 -20.41
N LYS A 160 7.70 5.03 -20.43
CA LYS A 160 8.46 5.33 -19.19
C LYS A 160 7.82 6.43 -18.38
N ASN A 161 7.18 7.40 -19.05
CA ASN A 161 6.39 8.43 -18.41
C ASN A 161 5.24 7.80 -17.61
N LEU A 162 4.49 6.88 -18.23
CA LEU A 162 3.40 6.16 -17.55
C LEU A 162 3.88 5.25 -16.41
N GLU A 163 4.98 4.51 -16.61
CA GLU A 163 5.56 3.68 -15.55
C GLU A 163 6.00 4.52 -14.33
N SER A 164 6.49 5.74 -14.56
CA SER A 164 6.87 6.66 -13.49
C SER A 164 5.67 7.12 -12.67
N GLN A 165 4.50 7.26 -13.29
CA GLN A 165 3.27 7.65 -12.60
C GLN A 165 2.74 6.58 -11.66
N CYS A 166 3.08 5.29 -11.89
CA CYS A 166 2.73 4.20 -10.99
C CYS A 166 3.50 4.25 -9.65
N ILE A 167 4.43 5.19 -9.49
CA ILE A 167 5.26 5.34 -8.30
C ILE A 167 4.90 6.63 -7.57
N THR A 168 4.61 6.49 -6.28
CA THR A 168 4.38 7.62 -5.38
C THR A 168 5.35 7.56 -4.20
N CYS A 169 5.91 8.71 -3.81
CA CYS A 169 6.83 8.81 -2.69
C CYS A 169 6.20 9.53 -1.51
N ILE A 170 6.48 9.06 -0.30
CA ILE A 170 5.96 9.63 0.94
C ILE A 170 7.12 9.89 1.89
N ALA A 171 7.30 11.15 2.25
CA ALA A 171 8.34 11.63 3.15
C ALA A 171 7.76 11.94 4.53
N PHE A 172 8.48 11.55 5.58
CA PHE A 172 8.12 11.82 6.97
C PHE A 172 9.02 12.91 7.55
N GLY A 173 8.42 13.94 8.13
CA GLY A 173 9.07 14.96 8.96
C GLY A 173 9.91 16.01 8.23
N ALA A 174 10.21 15.82 6.95
CA ALA A 174 10.97 16.78 6.16
C ALA A 174 10.42 16.94 4.75
N ASP A 175 10.16 18.18 4.35
CA ASP A 175 9.92 18.53 2.95
C ASP A 175 11.23 18.99 2.30
N ARG A 176 11.84 18.14 1.49
CA ARG A 176 13.04 18.47 0.70
C ARG A 176 12.80 18.22 -0.78
N PRO A 177 13.32 19.05 -1.70
CA PRO A 177 13.16 18.82 -3.13
C PRO A 177 13.84 17.51 -3.56
N ASP A 178 15.01 17.21 -2.99
CA ASP A 178 15.69 15.93 -3.19
C ASP A 178 15.19 14.88 -2.20
N LEU A 179 14.48 13.87 -2.73
CA LEU A 179 14.00 12.71 -1.97
C LEU A 179 15.16 11.97 -1.28
N LEU A 180 16.33 11.90 -1.91
CA LEU A 180 17.47 11.15 -1.39
C LEU A 180 18.14 11.82 -0.19
N ALA A 181 17.82 13.10 0.05
CA ALA A 181 18.24 13.84 1.22
C ALA A 181 17.24 13.73 2.39
N ILE A 182 16.12 13.04 2.23
CA ILE A 182 15.09 12.92 3.28
C ILE A 182 15.48 11.80 4.26
N PRO A 183 15.50 12.05 5.58
CA PRO A 183 15.98 11.08 6.56
C PRO A 183 15.21 9.75 6.56
N SER A 184 13.88 9.81 6.40
CA SER A 184 12.99 8.65 6.32
C SER A 184 11.87 8.89 5.32
N TRP A 185 11.76 8.02 4.31
CA TRP A 185 10.71 8.08 3.30
C TRP A 185 10.40 6.69 2.76
N ILE A 186 9.25 6.54 2.13
CA ILE A 186 8.86 5.30 1.44
C ILE A 186 8.52 5.58 -0.02
N MET A 187 8.77 4.59 -0.85
CA MET A 187 8.35 4.54 -2.24
C MET A 187 7.28 3.47 -2.38
N ILE A 188 6.13 3.84 -2.93
CA ILE A 188 5.01 2.93 -3.18
C ILE A 188 4.91 2.75 -4.68
N ILE A 189 4.97 1.50 -5.12
CA ILE A 189 4.78 1.12 -6.51
C ILE A 189 3.43 0.41 -6.62
N ASN A 190 2.51 1.02 -7.35
CA ASN A 190 1.19 0.46 -7.61
C ASN A 190 1.30 -0.64 -8.68
N VAL A 191 1.19 -1.90 -8.27
CA VAL A 191 1.34 -3.07 -9.16
C VAL A 191 0.15 -3.16 -10.11
N VAL A 192 -1.06 -2.86 -9.63
CA VAL A 192 -2.29 -2.83 -10.46
C VAL A 192 -2.17 -1.80 -11.58
N ALA A 193 -1.65 -0.61 -11.29
CA ALA A 193 -1.40 0.41 -12.31
C ALA A 193 -0.31 -0.02 -13.31
N LEU A 194 0.75 -0.69 -12.86
CA LEU A 194 1.79 -1.23 -13.75
C LEU A 194 1.26 -2.32 -14.69
N GLU A 195 0.34 -3.16 -14.20
CA GLU A 195 -0.35 -4.16 -15.02
C GLU A 195 -1.10 -3.47 -16.17
N LEU A 196 -1.86 -2.43 -15.86
CA LEU A 196 -2.58 -1.66 -16.86
C LEU A 196 -1.65 -1.08 -17.93
N VAL A 197 -0.50 -0.52 -17.54
CA VAL A 197 0.52 -0.03 -18.50
C VAL A 197 1.06 -1.17 -19.35
N LYS A 198 1.39 -2.31 -18.74
CA LYS A 198 1.90 -3.50 -19.44
C LYS A 198 0.90 -4.00 -20.49
N CYS A 199 -0.39 -3.98 -20.17
CA CYS A 199 -1.47 -4.40 -21.05
C CYS A 199 -1.71 -3.43 -22.21
N LYS A 200 -1.76 -2.12 -21.93
CA LYS A 200 -2.08 -1.08 -22.93
C LYS A 200 -0.88 -0.71 -23.81
N LEU A 201 0.34 -0.87 -23.30
CA LEU A 201 1.60 -0.59 -23.98
C LEU A 201 2.58 -1.74 -23.76
N PRO A 202 2.40 -2.91 -24.39
CA PRO A 202 3.35 -4.01 -24.27
C PRO A 202 4.75 -3.55 -24.69
N PRO A 203 5.84 -4.08 -24.09
CA PRO A 203 7.18 -3.64 -24.45
C PRO A 203 7.35 -3.90 -25.94
N ILE A 204 7.72 -2.87 -26.72
CA ILE A 204 8.05 -3.04 -28.13
C ILE A 204 9.27 -3.97 -28.15
N ARG A 205 9.03 -5.27 -28.35
CA ARG A 205 10.10 -6.21 -28.69
C ARG A 205 10.74 -5.62 -29.93
N HIS A 206 12.04 -5.34 -29.89
CA HIS A 206 12.78 -4.81 -31.03
C HIS A 206 12.68 -5.77 -32.23
N ARG A 207 11.60 -5.67 -33.02
CA ARG A 207 11.65 -5.94 -34.44
C ARG A 207 11.95 -4.61 -35.07
N VAL A 208 13.19 -4.46 -35.52
CA VAL A 208 13.61 -3.32 -36.33
C VAL A 208 12.61 -3.22 -37.49
N PRO A 209 11.76 -2.18 -37.58
CA PRO A 209 10.81 -2.09 -38.67
C PRO A 209 11.61 -1.74 -39.93
N LYS A 210 11.53 -2.61 -40.95
CA LYS A 210 11.86 -2.19 -42.33
C LYS A 210 10.92 -1.04 -42.64
N PHE A 211 11.48 0.15 -42.89
CA PHE A 211 10.84 1.40 -43.30
C PHE A 211 9.31 1.29 -43.48
N VAL A 212 8.56 1.65 -42.45
CA VAL A 212 7.09 1.52 -42.47
C VAL A 212 6.49 2.84 -42.90
N SER A 213 5.66 2.80 -43.95
CA SER A 213 4.99 3.97 -44.51
C SER A 213 3.95 4.53 -43.52
N ILE A 214 3.68 5.84 -43.61
CA ILE A 214 2.70 6.59 -42.80
C ILE A 214 1.28 5.96 -42.81
N PHE A 215 0.97 5.10 -43.79
CA PHE A 215 -0.31 4.41 -43.87
C PHE A 215 -0.50 3.24 -42.88
N ASP A 216 0.58 2.66 -42.32
CA ASP A 216 0.48 1.51 -41.39
C ASP A 216 0.23 1.89 -39.93
N VAL A 217 0.47 3.14 -39.54
CA VAL A 217 0.24 3.62 -38.15
C VAL A 217 -1.23 3.50 -37.78
N LYS A 218 -2.16 3.74 -38.73
CA LYS A 218 -3.60 3.60 -38.50
C LYS A 218 -4.03 2.14 -38.28
N SER A 219 -3.40 1.20 -38.98
CA SER A 219 -3.66 -0.23 -38.82
C SER A 219 -3.15 -0.74 -37.48
N MET A 220 -1.96 -0.30 -37.05
CA MET A 220 -1.44 -0.61 -35.71
C MET A 220 -2.27 0.01 -34.60
N GLN A 221 -2.77 1.24 -34.77
CA GLN A 221 -3.68 1.87 -33.80
C GLN A 221 -5.00 1.12 -33.68
N LYS A 222 -5.53 0.59 -34.79
CA LYS A 222 -6.76 -0.22 -34.79
C LYS A 222 -6.56 -1.59 -34.14
N GLU A 223 -5.41 -2.23 -34.38
CA GLU A 223 -5.04 -3.50 -33.73
C GLU A 223 -4.77 -3.32 -32.23
N LEU A 224 -4.14 -2.21 -31.85
CA LEU A 224 -3.93 -1.84 -30.45
C LEU A 224 -5.27 -1.51 -29.77
N ALA A 225 -6.16 -0.76 -30.41
CA ALA A 225 -7.51 -0.48 -29.92
C ALA A 225 -8.35 -1.76 -29.71
N ALA A 226 -8.24 -2.75 -30.60
CA ALA A 226 -8.91 -4.04 -30.43
C ALA A 226 -8.35 -4.83 -29.23
N LYS A 227 -7.02 -4.85 -29.06
CA LYS A 227 -6.35 -5.45 -27.89
C LYS A 227 -6.68 -4.73 -26.57
N ILE A 228 -6.93 -3.42 -26.63
CA ILE A 228 -7.33 -2.59 -25.49
C ILE A 228 -8.71 -3.01 -24.98
N ILE A 229 -9.68 -3.25 -25.88
CA ILE A 229 -11.04 -3.68 -25.55
C ILE A 229 -11.04 -5.09 -24.96
N ASP A 230 -10.33 -6.03 -25.59
CA ASP A 230 -10.19 -7.41 -25.11
C ASP A 230 -9.54 -7.48 -23.71
N CYS A 231 -8.58 -6.59 -23.42
CA CYS A 231 -7.96 -6.54 -22.10
C CYS A 231 -8.85 -5.92 -21.02
N ASP A 232 -9.68 -4.92 -21.36
CA ASP A 232 -10.65 -4.34 -20.41
C ASP A 232 -11.75 -5.35 -20.09
N GLU A 233 -12.25 -6.10 -21.08
CA GLU A 233 -13.25 -7.16 -20.88
C GLU A 233 -12.70 -8.29 -20.02
N LYS A 234 -11.48 -8.77 -20.28
CA LYS A 234 -10.84 -9.82 -19.46
C LYS A 234 -10.60 -9.38 -18.02
N HIS A 235 -10.23 -8.12 -17.81
CA HIS A 235 -10.04 -7.59 -16.46
C HIS A 235 -11.39 -7.45 -15.72
N LEU A 236 -12.45 -7.01 -16.39
CA LEU A 236 -13.80 -6.96 -15.82
C LEU A 236 -14.33 -8.36 -15.45
N VAL A 237 -14.19 -9.34 -16.35
CA VAL A 237 -14.64 -10.72 -16.12
C VAL A 237 -13.85 -11.38 -14.99
N HIS A 238 -12.53 -11.23 -14.95
CA HIS A 238 -11.71 -11.79 -13.86
C HIS A 238 -12.02 -11.14 -12.50
N PHE A 239 -12.42 -9.86 -12.50
CA PHE A 239 -12.82 -9.14 -11.30
C PHE A 239 -14.24 -9.53 -10.83
N GLU A 240 -15.17 -9.80 -11.75
CA GLU A 240 -16.52 -10.29 -11.45
C GLU A 240 -16.53 -11.74 -10.96
N GLU A 241 -15.74 -12.64 -11.56
CA GLU A 241 -15.58 -14.02 -11.07
C GLU A 241 -14.95 -14.04 -9.66
N LYS A 242 -13.98 -13.15 -9.39
CA LYS A 242 -13.39 -12.97 -8.05
C LYS A 242 -14.33 -12.29 -7.04
N LYS A 243 -15.36 -11.56 -7.50
CA LYS A 243 -16.42 -10.98 -6.64
C LYS A 243 -17.34 -12.08 -6.11
N GLU A 244 -17.69 -13.05 -6.94
CA GLU A 244 -18.55 -14.17 -6.54
C GLU A 244 -17.86 -15.10 -5.53
N SER A 245 -16.57 -15.39 -5.71
CA SER A 245 -15.80 -16.20 -4.75
C SER A 245 -15.63 -15.51 -3.39
N ARG A 246 -15.42 -14.19 -3.38
CA ARG A 246 -15.29 -13.39 -2.14
C ARG A 246 -16.59 -13.28 -1.35
N ILE A 247 -17.75 -13.34 -2.02
CA ILE A 247 -19.09 -13.37 -1.40
C ILE A 247 -19.39 -14.76 -0.83
N GLU A 248 -18.91 -15.85 -1.45
CA GLU A 248 -19.09 -17.21 -0.92
C GLU A 248 -18.22 -17.50 0.30
N GLU A 249 -16.97 -17.01 0.33
CA GLU A 249 -16.08 -17.22 1.48
C GLU A 249 -16.55 -16.45 2.73
N THR A 250 -17.04 -15.22 2.56
CA THR A 250 -17.61 -14.42 3.66
C THR A 250 -18.90 -15.00 4.24
N LYS A 251 -19.66 -15.79 3.47
CA LYS A 251 -20.83 -16.54 3.96
C LYS A 251 -20.47 -17.85 4.67
N LYS A 252 -19.31 -18.45 4.40
CA LYS A 252 -18.85 -19.70 5.02
C LYS A 252 -18.10 -19.50 6.35
N GLU A 253 -17.49 -18.34 6.58
CA GLU A 253 -16.76 -18.05 7.84
C GLU A 253 -17.65 -17.48 8.97
N SER A 254 -18.80 -16.89 8.63
CA SER A 254 -19.70 -16.23 9.59
C SER A 254 -20.38 -17.16 10.63
N PRO A 255 -20.60 -18.47 10.40
CA PRO A 255 -21.11 -19.38 11.44
C PRO A 255 -20.04 -19.81 12.46
N LYS A 256 -18.78 -20.03 12.02
CA LYS A 256 -17.71 -20.62 12.84
C LYS A 256 -17.09 -19.65 13.85
N LEU A 257 -17.17 -18.33 13.59
CA LEU A 257 -16.72 -17.29 14.51
C LEU A 257 -17.73 -17.01 15.64
N LYS A 258 -19.03 -17.24 15.41
CA LYS A 258 -20.06 -17.12 16.46
C LYS A 258 -19.99 -18.25 17.49
N GLU A 259 -19.80 -19.50 17.07
CA GLU A 259 -19.69 -20.63 18.01
C GLU A 259 -18.48 -20.52 18.95
N LYS A 260 -17.33 -20.04 18.45
CA LYS A 260 -16.14 -19.83 19.29
C LYS A 260 -16.28 -18.67 20.29
N SER A 261 -17.00 -17.63 19.91
CA SER A 261 -17.33 -16.49 20.79
C SER A 261 -18.21 -16.94 21.95
N ASP A 262 -19.28 -17.68 21.65
CA ASP A 262 -20.26 -18.13 22.63
C ASP A 262 -19.68 -19.16 23.62
N GLU A 263 -18.71 -19.98 23.17
CA GLU A 263 -18.02 -20.94 24.03
C GLU A 263 -17.01 -20.27 24.97
N GLN A 264 -16.31 -19.22 24.51
CA GLN A 264 -15.41 -18.43 25.36
C GLN A 264 -16.16 -17.61 26.41
N GLU A 265 -17.31 -17.05 26.05
CA GLU A 265 -18.15 -16.26 26.96
C GLU A 265 -18.77 -17.13 28.06
N LYS A 266 -19.24 -18.35 27.72
CA LYS A 266 -19.69 -19.35 28.71
C LYS A 266 -18.57 -19.80 29.65
N LYS A 267 -17.32 -19.85 29.16
CA LYS A 267 -16.15 -20.23 29.96
C LYS A 267 -15.77 -19.12 30.95
N LEU A 268 -15.85 -17.86 30.54
CA LEU A 268 -15.63 -16.69 31.41
C LEU A 268 -16.72 -16.55 32.47
N LEU A 269 -17.99 -16.77 32.12
CA LEU A 269 -19.10 -16.74 33.07
C LEU A 269 -18.97 -17.84 34.14
N LYS A 270 -18.53 -19.05 33.77
CA LYS A 270 -18.26 -20.11 34.74
C LYS A 270 -17.11 -19.79 35.71
N ILE A 271 -16.12 -19.02 35.27
CA ILE A 271 -14.99 -18.61 36.12
C ILE A 271 -15.45 -17.53 37.12
N LEU A 272 -16.27 -16.57 36.67
CA LEU A 272 -16.82 -15.51 37.51
C LEU A 272 -17.75 -16.05 38.61
N VAL A 273 -18.64 -17.00 38.28
CA VAL A 273 -19.53 -17.63 39.27
C VAL A 273 -18.75 -18.41 40.33
N LYS A 274 -17.62 -19.03 39.97
CA LYS A 274 -16.75 -19.74 40.92
C LYS A 274 -16.03 -18.79 41.87
N ALA A 275 -15.60 -17.63 41.37
CA ALA A 275 -14.91 -16.62 42.17
C ALA A 275 -15.82 -15.95 43.22
N ASP A 276 -17.14 -15.88 42.97
CA ASP A 276 -18.09 -15.36 43.95
C ASP A 276 -18.45 -16.40 45.03
N GLN A 277 -18.46 -17.69 44.71
CA GLN A 277 -18.68 -18.75 45.71
C GLN A 277 -17.51 -18.91 46.69
N ASP A 278 -16.28 -18.68 46.24
CA ASP A 278 -15.09 -18.75 47.11
C ASP A 278 -14.95 -17.52 48.05
N LYS A 279 -15.62 -16.40 47.74
CA LYS A 279 -15.64 -15.20 48.60
C LYS A 279 -16.59 -15.33 49.80
N ASP A 280 -17.66 -16.10 49.67
CA ASP A 280 -18.64 -16.30 50.76
C ASP A 280 -18.16 -17.32 51.82
N GLU A 281 -17.27 -18.26 51.47
CA GLU A 281 -16.64 -19.15 52.48
C GLU A 281 -15.56 -18.44 53.30
N SER A 282 -14.95 -17.37 52.76
CA SER A 282 -13.90 -16.60 53.42
C SER A 282 -14.40 -15.68 54.55
N GLN A 283 -15.70 -15.44 54.67
CA GLN A 283 -16.30 -14.59 55.73
C GLN A 283 -16.92 -15.38 56.89
N LYS A 284 -16.92 -16.72 56.87
CA LYS A 284 -17.47 -17.55 57.96
C LYS A 284 -16.43 -18.04 58.98
N THR A 285 -15.14 -17.78 58.81
CA THR A 285 -14.08 -18.25 59.73
C THR A 285 -13.56 -17.21 60.73
N SER A 286 -14.04 -15.97 60.73
CA SER A 286 -13.56 -14.91 61.64
C SER A 286 -14.53 -14.52 62.76
N SER A 287 -15.27 -15.49 63.32
CA SER A 287 -16.24 -15.24 64.41
C SER A 287 -16.23 -16.34 65.48
N SER A 288 -15.08 -16.64 66.09
CA SER A 288 -15.05 -17.23 67.45
C SER A 288 -13.65 -17.18 68.06
N ASN A 289 -13.40 -16.22 68.95
CA ASN A 289 -12.64 -16.41 70.19
C ASN A 289 -12.48 -15.07 70.93
N GLY A 290 -13.19 -14.92 72.04
CA GLY A 290 -13.12 -13.71 72.86
C GLY A 290 -14.02 -13.76 74.10
N LYS A 291 -13.88 -14.78 74.95
CA LYS A 291 -14.34 -14.75 76.35
C LYS A 291 -13.33 -15.48 77.24
N GLY A 292 -12.73 -14.77 78.19
CA GLY A 292 -12.31 -15.36 79.46
C GLY A 292 -10.98 -14.90 80.06
N LYS A 293 -11.09 -14.07 81.12
CA LYS A 293 -10.25 -13.99 82.34
C LYS A 293 -8.80 -13.46 82.16
N ILE A 294 -8.25 -12.59 83.01
CA ILE A 294 -8.46 -12.28 84.44
C ILE A 294 -8.41 -10.76 84.62
#